data_AF-A0A640THC8-F1
#
_entry.id   AF-A0A640THC8-F1
#
_cell.length_a   1.000
_cell.length_b   1.000
_cell.length_c   1.000
_cell.angle_alpha   90.00
_cell.angle_beta   90.00
_cell.angle_gamma   90.00
#
_symmetry.space_group_name_H-M   'P 1'
#
loop_
_entity.id
_entity.type
_entity.pdbx_description
1 polymer ?
#
loop_
_entity_poly.entity_id
_entity_poly.type
_entity_poly.pdbx_seq_one_letter_code
_entity_poly.pdbx_strand_id
1 'polypeptide(L)'
;MEITGLVGTYTDPRHVIAYTGGEVRRQFNVCFTARIVGGRLAISDESTELRFIHPDGIGELPMHHTQQLRIQHFLEHRERPYLG
;
A
#
# COMPACT_ATOMS: atom_id res chain seq x y z
N MET A 1 -15.16 3.52 -6.00
CA MET A 1 -14.67 3.69 -4.60
C MET A 1 -14.53 5.18 -4.34
N GLU A 2 -14.49 5.60 -3.09
CA GLU A 2 -14.17 6.98 -2.70
C GLU A 2 -13.02 6.98 -1.68
N ILE A 3 -12.21 8.04 -1.67
CA ILE A 3 -11.13 8.23 -0.70
C ILE A 3 -11.73 8.78 0.59
N THR A 4 -11.37 8.19 1.73
CA THR A 4 -11.86 8.60 3.06
C THR A 4 -10.78 9.22 3.95
N GLY A 5 -9.50 9.17 3.53
CA GLY A 5 -8.39 9.64 4.34
C GLY A 5 -7.03 9.19 3.83
N LEU A 6 -5.98 9.54 4.59
CA LEU A 6 -4.59 9.22 4.30
C LEU A 6 -4.03 8.34 5.43
N VAL A 7 -3.53 7.16 5.09
CA VAL A 7 -2.79 6.31 6.04
C VAL A 7 -1.38 6.86 6.23
N GLY A 8 -0.72 7.25 5.13
CA GLY A 8 0.60 7.87 5.22
C GLY A 8 1.35 7.99 3.90
N THR A 9 2.51 8.65 3.96
CA THR A 9 3.53 8.68 2.92
C THR A 9 4.73 7.87 3.37
N TYR A 10 5.31 7.11 2.44
CA TYR A 10 6.38 6.16 2.70
C TYR A 10 7.51 6.37 1.71
N THR A 11 8.70 6.71 2.19
CA THR A 11 9.90 6.88 1.38
C THR A 11 11.16 6.49 2.16
N ASP A 12 12.05 5.74 1.52
CA ASP A 12 13.39 5.54 2.07
C ASP A 12 14.38 6.37 1.23
N PRO A 13 15.06 7.39 1.79
CA PRO A 13 16.05 8.18 1.06
C PRO A 13 17.23 7.35 0.56
N ARG A 14 17.46 6.17 1.13
CA ARG A 14 18.52 5.25 0.71
C ARG A 14 18.06 4.28 -0.36
N HIS A 15 16.76 4.19 -0.64
CA HIS A 15 16.22 3.34 -1.69
C HIS A 15 16.22 4.10 -3.03
N VAL A 16 17.34 3.99 -3.73
CA VAL A 16 17.56 4.55 -5.07
C VAL A 16 17.86 3.44 -6.06
N ILE A 17 17.26 3.55 -7.24
CA ILE A 17 17.51 2.65 -8.38
C ILE A 17 18.33 3.45 -9.38
N ALA A 18 19.61 3.09 -9.51
CA ALA A 18 20.51 3.67 -10.49
C ALA A 18 20.54 2.78 -11.73
N TYR A 19 20.20 3.35 -12.88
CA TYR A 19 20.26 2.68 -14.17
C TYR A 19 21.60 2.94 -14.85
N THR A 20 22.02 2.01 -15.70
CA THR A 20 23.30 2.08 -16.44
C THR A 20 23.42 3.32 -17.34
N GLY A 21 22.29 3.94 -17.72
CA GLY A 21 22.24 5.19 -18.49
C GLY A 21 22.38 6.47 -17.66
N GLY A 22 22.67 6.38 -16.36
CA GLY A 22 22.85 7.55 -15.47
C GLY A 22 21.55 8.09 -14.85
N GLU A 23 20.39 7.54 -15.21
CA GLU A 23 19.13 7.85 -14.55
C GLU A 23 19.13 7.27 -13.12
N VAL A 24 18.75 8.10 -12.14
CA VAL A 24 18.55 7.67 -10.75
C VAL A 24 17.09 7.93 -10.37
N ARG A 25 16.36 6.87 -10.03
CA ARG A 25 14.98 6.96 -9.54
C ARG A 25 14.92 6.73 -8.06
N ARG A 26 14.08 7.53 -7.39
CA ARG A 26 13.68 7.30 -6.01
C ARG A 26 12.17 7.11 -5.98
N GLN A 27 11.74 5.99 -5.41
CA GLN A 27 10.32 5.68 -5.27
C GLN A 27 9.81 6.18 -3.93
N PHE A 28 8.55 6.61 -3.92
CA PHE A 28 7.78 6.85 -2.72
C PHE A 28 6.38 6.27 -2.92
N ASN A 29 5.67 6.04 -1.82
CA ASN A 29 4.30 5.56 -1.85
C ASN A 29 3.40 6.49 -1.02
N VAL A 30 2.18 6.72 -1.52
CA VAL A 30 1.12 7.40 -0.79
C VAL A 30 -0.01 6.41 -0.62
N CYS A 31 -0.39 6.13 0.63
CA CYS A 31 -1.41 5.12 0.95
C CYS A 31 -2.65 5.80 1.53
N PHE A 32 -3.80 5.57 0.88
CA PHE A 32 -5.08 6.17 1.24
C PHE A 32 -6.02 5.14 1.84
N THR A 33 -6.90 5.58 2.73
CA THR A 33 -8.09 4.81 3.10
C THR A 33 -9.18 5.06 2.07
N ALA A 34 -9.93 4.02 1.72
CA ALA A 34 -11.01 4.13 0.75
C ALA A 34 -12.20 3.28 1.15
N ARG A 35 -13.39 3.71 0.74
CA ARG A 35 -14.64 2.98 0.92
C ARG A 35 -15.18 2.53 -0.43
N ILE A 36 -15.64 1.28 -0.49
CA ILE A 36 -16.32 0.76 -1.67
C ILE A 36 -17.72 1.38 -1.71
N VAL A 37 -18.06 2.01 -2.85
CA VAL A 37 -19.37 2.65 -3.09
C VAL A 37 -20.19 1.95 -4.18
N GLY A 38 -19.63 0.90 -4.79
CA GLY A 38 -20.23 0.16 -5.90
C GLY A 38 -19.16 -0.56 -6.73
N GLY A 39 -19.61 -1.33 -7.73
CA GLY A 39 -18.77 -2.14 -8.61
C GLY A 39 -18.78 -3.64 -8.26
N ARG A 40 -17.96 -4.41 -8.97
CA ARG A 40 -17.75 -5.85 -8.76
C ARG A 40 -16.26 -6.16 -8.73
N LEU A 41 -15.86 -7.14 -7.92
CA LEU A 41 -14.48 -7.65 -7.96
C LEU A 41 -14.17 -8.21 -9.36
N ALA A 42 -13.04 -7.81 -9.92
CA ALA A 42 -12.55 -8.29 -11.20
C ALA A 42 -11.01 -8.26 -11.20
N ILE A 43 -10.40 -9.34 -11.69
CA ILE A 43 -8.96 -9.38 -11.98
C ILE A 43 -8.66 -8.69 -13.31
N SER A 44 -7.44 -8.16 -13.46
CA SER A 44 -6.91 -7.63 -14.73
C SER A 44 -5.72 -8.48 -15.19
N ASP A 45 -5.15 -8.17 -16.35
CA ASP A 45 -3.93 -8.82 -16.86
C ASP A 45 -2.72 -8.63 -15.93
N GLU A 46 -2.80 -7.71 -14.97
CA GLU A 46 -1.75 -7.40 -13.99
C GLU A 46 -1.96 -8.12 -12.64
N SER A 47 -3.11 -8.79 -12.45
CA SER A 47 -3.50 -9.40 -11.17
C SER A 47 -3.83 -10.89 -11.33
N THR A 48 -3.23 -11.74 -10.52
CA THR A 48 -3.46 -13.19 -10.57
C THR A 48 -4.60 -13.67 -9.66
N GLU A 49 -4.86 -12.94 -8.57
CA GLU A 49 -5.88 -13.28 -7.59
C GLU A 49 -6.46 -12.02 -6.94
N LEU A 50 -7.74 -12.06 -6.55
CA LEU A 50 -8.40 -10.96 -5.85
C LEU A 50 -9.43 -11.49 -4.86
N ARG A 51 -9.30 -11.12 -3.58
CA ARG A 51 -10.20 -11.54 -2.50
C ARG A 51 -10.27 -10.50 -1.38
N PHE A 52 -11.37 -10.52 -0.64
CA PHE A 52 -11.46 -9.86 0.67
C PHE A 52 -10.97 -10.79 1.77
N ILE A 53 -10.31 -10.23 2.77
CA ILE A 53 -9.66 -10.99 3.86
C ILE A 53 -10.01 -10.29 5.16
N HIS A 54 -10.39 -11.06 6.18
CA HIS A 54 -10.60 -10.54 7.52
C HIS A 54 -9.27 -10.04 8.09
N PRO A 55 -9.21 -8.92 8.85
CA PRO A 55 -7.96 -8.41 9.42
C PRO A 55 -7.09 -9.47 10.11
N ASP A 56 -7.70 -10.39 10.85
CA ASP A 56 -6.99 -11.46 11.57
C ASP A 56 -6.23 -12.42 10.63
N GLY A 57 -6.65 -12.57 9.38
CA GLY A 57 -6.00 -13.43 8.39
C GLY A 57 -4.87 -12.75 7.61
N ILE A 58 -4.64 -11.45 7.80
CA ILE A 58 -3.64 -10.69 7.02
C ILE A 58 -2.22 -11.15 7.34
N GLY A 59 -1.95 -11.51 8.60
CA GLY A 59 -0.62 -11.93 9.05
C GLY A 59 -0.09 -13.20 8.39
N GLU A 60 -0.97 -14.01 7.79
CA GLU A 60 -0.62 -15.27 7.12
C GLU A 60 -0.24 -15.09 5.64
N LEU A 61 -0.45 -13.88 5.09
CA LEU A 61 -0.24 -13.63 3.66
C LEU A 61 1.24 -13.45 3.34
N PRO A 62 1.75 -14.08 2.26
CA PRO A 62 3.10 -13.82 1.79
C PRO A 62 3.19 -12.39 1.28
N MET A 63 3.87 -11.54 2.04
CA MET A 63 3.87 -10.10 1.78
C MET A 63 5.22 -9.48 2.14
N HIS A 64 5.69 -8.56 1.29
CA HIS A 64 6.88 -7.77 1.60
C HIS A 64 6.63 -6.87 2.83
N HIS A 65 7.62 -6.73 3.72
CA HIS A 65 7.47 -6.03 5.00
C HIS A 65 6.94 -4.59 4.88
N THR A 66 7.23 -3.88 3.79
CA THR A 66 6.74 -2.52 3.55
C THR A 66 5.24 -2.46 3.29
N GLN A 67 4.67 -3.48 2.67
CA GLN A 67 3.21 -3.57 2.45
C GLN A 67 2.52 -3.92 3.78
N GLN A 68 3.09 -4.85 4.55
CA GLN A 68 2.59 -5.22 5.88
C GLN A 68 2.57 -4.01 6.83
N LEU A 69 3.62 -3.19 6.82
CA LEU A 69 3.69 -1.96 7.61
C LEU A 69 2.54 -0.99 7.30
N ARG A 70 2.19 -0.82 6.02
CA ARG A 70 1.10 0.08 5.60
C ARG A 70 -0.26 -0.40 6.09
N ILE A 71 -0.50 -1.70 6.01
CA ILE A 71 -1.73 -2.31 6.54
C ILE A 71 -1.78 -2.17 8.05
N GLN A 72 -0.66 -2.43 8.74
CA GLN A 72 -0.56 -2.26 10.19
C GLN A 72 -0.88 -0.81 10.62
N HIS A 73 -0.31 0.19 9.94
CA HIS A 73 -0.62 1.60 10.22
C HIS A 73 -2.10 1.94 10.00
N PHE A 74 -2.76 1.31 9.02
CA PHE A 74 -4.21 1.46 8.84
C PHE A 74 -4.98 0.85 10.02
N LEU A 75 -4.63 -0.36 10.45
CA LEU A 75 -5.30 -1.08 11.54
C LEU A 75 -5.10 -0.43 12.92
N GLU A 76 -4.06 0.38 13.10
CA GLU A 76 -3.84 1.13 14.34
C GLU A 76 -4.78 2.33 14.53
N HIS A 77 -5.55 2.71 13.50
CA HIS A 77 -6.51 3.83 13.56
C HIS A 77 -5.89 5.13 14.11
N ARG A 78 -4.66 5.44 13.68
CA ARG A 78 -3.92 6.61 14.16
C ARG A 78 -4.67 7.91 13.82
N GLU A 79 -4.60 8.89 14.73
CA GLU A 79 -5.19 10.22 14.52
C GLU A 79 -4.52 11.01 13.39
N ARG A 80 -3.25 10.69 13.08
CA ARG A 80 -2.47 11.39 12.06
C ARG A 80 -1.82 10.41 11.09
N PRO A 81 -1.69 10.78 9.80
CA PRO A 81 -0.99 9.96 8.83
C PRO A 81 0.48 9.75 9.22
N TYR A 82 1.01 8.59 8.88
CA TYR A 82 2.45 8.33 9.00
C TYR A 82 3.22 9.09 7.90
N LEU A 83 4.33 9.71 8.27
CA LEU A 83 5.22 10.43 7.35
C LEU A 83 6.62 9.86 7.54
N GLY A 84 7.07 9.01 6.61
CA GLY A 84 8.38 8.35 6.70
C GLY A 84 8.65 7.47 5.50
#